data_AF-A0A922WMQ3-F1
#
_entry.id   AF-A0A922WMQ3-F1
#
_cell.length_a   1.000
_cell.length_b   1.000
_cell.length_c   1.000
_cell.angle_alpha   90.00
_cell.angle_beta   90.00
_cell.angle_gamma   90.00
#
_symmetry.space_group_name_H-M   'P 1'
#
loop_
_entity.id
_entity.type
_entity.pdbx_description
1 polymer ?
#
loop_
_entity_poly.entity_id
_entity_poly.type
_entity_poly.pdbx_seq_one_letter_code
_entity_poly.pdbx_strand_id
1 'polypeptide(L)'
;MSDTLRDEAHEELAAMQAETDRHLEVYRRMRGGVAVCWILAGLMQVGFTTSSFDVYETARRDLFSGDNTFILLQTAMLALGSGSALIVCGVMTLGNSWWGVLGGFWITLALFLAVCVSPVCFLFPVYLMLLLQTIDFHRSARFLHRQGFHLRDLPVSASEA
;
A
#
# COMPACT_ATOMS: atom_id res chain seq x y z
N MET A 1 24.13 7.17 43.59
CA MET A 1 22.72 7.34 43.18
C MET A 1 22.58 8.16 41.90
N SER A 2 23.47 9.12 41.64
CA SER A 2 23.60 9.79 40.33
C SER A 2 24.05 8.86 39.20
N ASP A 3 25.04 7.99 39.47
CA ASP A 3 25.64 7.17 38.40
C ASP A 3 24.72 6.04 37.92
N THR A 4 23.93 5.43 38.81
CA THR A 4 22.93 4.42 38.47
C THR A 4 21.81 4.95 37.58
N LEU A 5 21.33 6.18 37.82
CA LEU A 5 20.31 6.82 36.98
C LEU A 5 20.85 7.22 35.60
N ARG A 6 22.15 7.54 35.53
CA ARG A 6 22.83 7.88 34.29
C ARG A 6 23.10 6.65 33.44
N ASP A 7 23.45 5.53 34.07
CA ASP A 7 23.62 4.25 33.39
C ASP A 7 22.30 3.72 32.84
N GLU A 8 21.20 3.80 33.61
CA GLU A 8 19.84 3.46 33.14
C GLU A 8 19.42 4.32 31.93
N ALA A 9 19.66 5.64 31.99
CA ALA A 9 19.34 6.53 30.88
C ALA A 9 20.16 6.24 29.60
N HIS A 10 21.42 5.84 29.74
CA HIS A 10 22.25 5.44 28.60
C HIS A 10 21.80 4.10 27.99
N GLU A 11 21.38 3.15 28.83
CA GLU A 11 20.86 1.86 28.38
C GLU A 11 19.51 2.02 27.64
N GLU A 12 18.60 2.85 28.16
CA GLU A 12 17.35 3.18 27.48
C GLU A 12 17.58 3.88 26.14
N LEU A 13 18.56 4.79 26.08
CA LEU A 13 18.89 5.50 24.83
C LEU A 13 19.45 4.53 23.77
N ALA A 14 20.31 3.60 24.19
CA ALA A 14 20.87 2.58 23.30
C ALA A 14 19.80 1.61 22.80
N ALA A 15 18.85 1.23 23.66
CA ALA A 15 17.71 0.39 23.28
C ALA A 15 16.80 1.09 22.26
N MET A 16 16.49 2.38 22.48
CA MET A 16 15.69 3.16 21.54
C MET A 16 16.39 3.39 20.19
N GLN A 17 17.72 3.58 20.19
CA GLN A 17 18.50 3.67 18.96
C GLN A 17 18.47 2.35 18.18
N ALA A 18 18.68 1.22 18.85
CA ALA A 18 18.61 -0.10 18.23
C ALA A 18 17.23 -0.42 17.64
N GLU A 19 16.15 -0.01 18.31
CA GLU A 19 14.79 -0.17 17.79
C GLU A 19 14.55 0.71 16.55
N THR A 20 15.07 1.94 16.56
CA THR A 20 14.96 2.87 15.42
C THR A 20 15.71 2.34 14.20
N ASP A 21 16.93 1.85 14.38
CA ASP A 21 17.73 1.27 13.30
C ASP A 21 17.05 0.05 12.67
N ARG A 22 16.42 -0.79 13.49
CA ARG A 22 15.63 -1.93 13.00
C ARG A 22 14.47 -1.49 12.12
N HIS A 23 13.70 -0.48 12.53
CA HIS A 23 12.59 0.05 11.72
C HIS A 23 13.06 0.74 10.44
N LEU A 24 14.24 1.38 10.48
CA LEU A 24 14.89 1.99 9.32
C LEU A 24 15.25 0.94 8.26
N GLU A 25 15.84 -0.17 8.69
CA GLU A 25 16.23 -1.28 7.80
C GLU A 25 15.01 -1.92 7.15
N VAL A 26 13.97 -2.22 7.94
CA VAL A 26 12.71 -2.78 7.44
C VAL A 26 12.06 -1.83 6.43
N TYR A 27 12.00 -0.54 6.75
CA TYR A 27 11.44 0.48 5.85
C TYR A 27 12.19 0.52 4.51
N ARG A 28 13.53 0.57 4.52
CA ARG A 28 14.35 0.59 3.30
C ARG A 28 14.14 -0.65 2.44
N ARG A 29 14.19 -1.83 3.06
CA ARG A 29 14.06 -3.11 2.36
C ARG A 29 12.68 -3.30 1.74
N MET A 30 11.62 -2.88 2.43
CA MET A 30 10.25 -3.13 2.00
C MET A 30 9.70 -2.06 1.07
N ARG A 31 10.20 -0.81 1.14
CA ARG A 31 9.65 0.33 0.38
C ARG A 31 9.53 0.04 -1.11
N GLY A 32 10.63 -0.37 -1.75
CA GLY A 32 10.64 -0.64 -3.19
C GLY A 32 9.65 -1.74 -3.57
N GLY A 33 9.67 -2.85 -2.82
CA GLY A 33 8.77 -3.97 -3.03
C GLY A 33 7.30 -3.60 -2.87
N VAL A 34 6.93 -2.94 -1.78
CA VAL A 34 5.54 -2.53 -1.50
C VAL A 34 5.05 -1.52 -2.54
N ALA A 35 5.88 -0.53 -2.91
CA ALA A 35 5.52 0.45 -3.92
C ALA A 35 5.29 -0.21 -5.30
N VAL A 36 6.16 -1.11 -5.71
CA VAL A 36 6.01 -1.86 -6.96
C VAL A 36 4.77 -2.76 -6.91
N CYS A 37 4.52 -3.45 -5.80
CA CYS A 37 3.31 -4.25 -5.62
C CYS A 37 2.03 -3.41 -5.76
N TRP A 38 1.98 -2.20 -5.19
CA TRP A 38 0.84 -1.30 -5.37
C TRP A 38 0.68 -0.82 -6.80
N ILE A 39 1.77 -0.46 -7.48
CA ILE A 39 1.72 -0.05 -8.90
C ILE A 39 1.20 -1.20 -9.76
N LEU A 40 1.73 -2.40 -9.58
CA LEU A 40 1.30 -3.58 -10.34
C LEU A 40 -0.15 -3.96 -10.05
N ALA A 41 -0.56 -3.95 -8.78
CA ALA A 41 -1.95 -4.21 -8.40
C ALA A 41 -2.90 -3.19 -9.03
N GLY A 42 -2.54 -1.91 -8.99
CA GLY A 42 -3.32 -0.85 -9.62
C GLY A 42 -3.39 -0.96 -11.14
N LEU A 43 -2.28 -1.31 -11.80
CA LEU A 43 -2.24 -1.56 -13.25
C LEU A 43 -3.09 -2.76 -13.66
N MET A 44 -3.01 -3.86 -12.91
CA MET A 44 -3.86 -5.04 -13.14
C MET A 44 -5.33 -4.69 -13.01
N GLN A 45 -5.69 -3.89 -12.01
CA GLN A 45 -7.06 -3.48 -11.77
C GLN A 45 -7.59 -2.57 -12.90
N VAL A 46 -6.82 -1.56 -13.29
CA VAL A 46 -7.17 -0.67 -14.42
C VAL A 46 -7.29 -1.47 -15.73
N GLY A 47 -6.30 -2.32 -16.03
CA GLY A 47 -6.27 -3.14 -17.25
C GLY A 47 -7.41 -4.16 -17.33
N PHE A 48 -7.75 -4.81 -16.22
CA PHE A 48 -8.90 -5.71 -16.15
C PHE A 48 -10.22 -4.97 -16.37
N THR A 49 -10.33 -3.74 -15.85
CA THR A 49 -11.55 -2.95 -16.00
C THR A 49 -11.76 -2.51 -17.44
N THR A 50 -10.70 -2.06 -18.13
CA THR A 50 -10.79 -1.65 -19.54
C THR A 50 -11.10 -2.82 -20.46
N SER A 51 -10.49 -3.99 -20.26
CA SER A 51 -10.83 -5.18 -21.05
C SER A 51 -12.25 -5.67 -20.80
N SER A 52 -12.74 -5.58 -19.55
CA SER A 52 -14.09 -6.02 -19.20
C SER A 52 -15.17 -5.11 -19.79
N PHE A 53 -14.90 -3.81 -19.91
CA PHE A 53 -15.78 -2.88 -20.61
C PHE A 53 -15.93 -3.18 -22.09
N ASP A 54 -14.82 -3.44 -22.77
CA ASP A 54 -14.82 -3.70 -24.22
C ASP A 54 -15.63 -4.96 -24.55
N VAL A 55 -15.47 -6.00 -23.73
CA VAL A 55 -16.26 -7.24 -23.82
C VAL A 55 -17.74 -6.98 -23.50
N TYR A 56 -18.05 -6.17 -22.49
CA TYR A 56 -19.43 -5.83 -22.16
C TYR A 56 -20.11 -4.98 -23.23
N GLU A 57 -19.42 -3.98 -23.79
CA GLU A 57 -19.97 -3.12 -24.85
C GLU A 57 -20.29 -3.95 -26.09
N THR A 58 -19.42 -4.90 -26.44
CA THR A 58 -19.64 -5.86 -27.52
C THR A 58 -20.84 -6.77 -27.21
N ALA A 59 -20.91 -7.37 -26.02
CA ALA A 59 -22.02 -8.24 -25.62
C ALA A 59 -23.37 -7.51 -25.49
N ARG A 60 -23.36 -6.23 -25.08
CA ARG A 60 -24.55 -5.36 -25.01
C ARG A 60 -25.09 -5.07 -26.40
N ARG A 61 -24.22 -4.81 -27.39
CA ARG A 61 -24.62 -4.57 -28.77
C ARG A 61 -25.28 -5.80 -29.41
N ASP A 62 -24.85 -7.00 -29.02
CA ASP A 62 -25.25 -8.24 -29.70
C ASP A 62 -26.39 -9.02 -29.00
N LEU A 63 -26.55 -8.98 -27.66
CA LEU A 63 -27.42 -9.95 -26.96
C LEU A 63 -28.32 -9.43 -25.81
N PHE A 64 -28.02 -8.31 -25.15
CA PHE A 64 -28.74 -7.91 -23.93
C PHE A 64 -29.19 -6.44 -23.90
N SER A 65 -30.48 -6.22 -24.17
CA SER A 65 -31.20 -4.94 -24.02
C SER A 65 -31.69 -4.72 -22.57
N GLY A 66 -30.80 -4.81 -21.58
CA GLY A 66 -31.17 -4.64 -20.16
C GLY A 66 -30.34 -3.58 -19.44
N ASP A 67 -31.00 -2.78 -18.59
CA ASP A 67 -30.48 -1.63 -17.81
C ASP A 67 -29.44 -1.97 -16.71
N ASN A 68 -28.57 -2.94 -16.94
CA ASN A 68 -27.46 -3.27 -16.03
C ASN A 68 -26.25 -2.32 -16.18
N THR A 69 -26.36 -1.29 -17.03
CA THR A 69 -25.27 -0.37 -17.35
C THR A 69 -24.87 0.48 -16.15
N PHE A 70 -25.81 0.83 -15.27
CA PHE A 70 -25.52 1.61 -14.07
C PHE A 70 -24.63 0.84 -13.08
N ILE A 71 -24.94 -0.45 -12.84
CA ILE A 71 -24.17 -1.30 -11.94
C ILE A 71 -22.75 -1.51 -12.50
N LEU A 72 -22.62 -1.74 -13.80
CA LEU A 72 -21.32 -1.89 -14.46
C LEU A 72 -20.49 -0.60 -14.39
N LEU A 73 -21.12 0.56 -14.61
CA LEU A 73 -20.43 1.85 -14.54
C LEU A 73 -19.92 2.12 -13.12
N GLN A 74 -20.70 1.79 -12.10
CA GLN A 74 -20.29 1.94 -10.69
C GLN A 74 -19.11 1.03 -10.34
N THR A 75 -19.18 -0.26 -10.70
CA THR A 75 -18.08 -1.21 -10.42
C THR A 75 -16.80 -0.83 -11.15
N ALA A 76 -16.94 -0.35 -12.37
CA ALA A 76 -15.84 0.18 -13.17
C ALA A 76 -15.19 1.43 -12.58
N MET A 77 -15.98 2.43 -12.19
CA MET A 77 -15.47 3.67 -11.61
C MET A 77 -14.75 3.38 -10.29
N LEU A 78 -15.26 2.45 -9.49
CA LEU A 78 -14.59 1.98 -8.27
C LEU A 78 -13.26 1.28 -8.58
N ALA A 79 -13.21 0.40 -9.58
CA ALA A 79 -11.99 -0.31 -9.96
C ALA A 79 -10.92 0.61 -10.57
N LEU A 80 -11.32 1.55 -11.44
CA LEU A 80 -10.44 2.58 -11.98
C LEU A 80 -9.95 3.55 -10.90
N GLY A 81 -10.86 3.98 -10.02
CA GLY A 81 -10.55 4.89 -8.92
C GLY A 81 -9.57 4.27 -7.93
N SER A 82 -9.85 3.06 -7.45
CA SER A 82 -8.95 2.37 -6.52
C SER A 82 -7.64 1.94 -7.17
N GLY A 83 -7.66 1.46 -8.42
CA GLY A 83 -6.45 1.08 -9.15
C GLY A 83 -5.53 2.27 -9.44
N SER A 84 -6.08 3.39 -9.91
CA SER A 84 -5.30 4.63 -10.11
C SER A 84 -4.77 5.19 -8.80
N ALA A 85 -5.56 5.15 -7.72
CA ALA A 85 -5.11 5.60 -6.41
C ALA A 85 -3.95 4.74 -5.87
N LEU A 86 -3.96 3.41 -6.07
CA LEU A 86 -2.83 2.54 -5.73
C LEU A 86 -1.57 2.90 -6.52
N ILE A 87 -1.69 3.19 -7.82
CA ILE A 87 -0.55 3.64 -8.65
C ILE A 87 0.02 4.93 -8.08
N VAL A 88 -0.83 5.93 -7.81
CA VAL A 88 -0.40 7.22 -7.24
C VAL A 88 0.27 7.02 -5.88
N CYS A 89 -0.30 6.21 -4.99
CA CYS A 89 0.29 5.92 -3.68
C CYS A 89 1.63 5.16 -3.79
N GLY A 90 1.76 4.23 -4.73
CA GLY A 90 3.02 3.54 -5.04
C GLY A 90 4.10 4.52 -5.49
N VAL A 91 3.78 5.41 -6.43
CA VAL A 91 4.71 6.46 -6.90
C VAL A 91 5.07 7.43 -5.78
N MET A 92 4.10 7.88 -4.97
CA MET A 92 4.38 8.74 -3.81
C MET A 92 5.27 8.05 -2.76
N THR A 93 5.15 6.73 -2.63
CA THR A 93 6.00 5.92 -1.74
C THR A 93 7.42 5.82 -2.29
N LEU A 94 7.59 5.71 -3.62
CA LEU A 94 8.89 5.91 -4.29
C LEU A 94 9.42 7.34 -4.14
N GLY A 95 8.57 8.32 -3.85
CA GLY A 95 8.96 9.68 -3.49
C GLY A 95 9.25 9.91 -2.00
N ASN A 96 9.30 8.85 -1.16
CA ASN A 96 9.48 8.95 0.29
C ASN A 96 8.38 9.79 1.01
N SER A 97 7.17 9.81 0.46
CA SER A 97 6.07 10.59 1.05
C SER A 97 5.26 9.78 2.05
N TRP A 98 5.12 10.30 3.28
CA TRP A 98 4.23 9.74 4.30
C TRP A 98 2.78 9.62 3.82
N TRP A 99 2.30 10.60 3.06
CA TRP A 99 0.95 10.59 2.50
C TRP A 99 0.73 9.43 1.53
N GLY A 100 1.77 9.02 0.80
CA GLY A 100 1.73 7.83 -0.06
C GLY A 100 1.57 6.54 0.74
N VAL A 101 2.31 6.42 1.84
CA VAL A 101 2.25 5.25 2.74
C VAL A 101 0.88 5.16 3.42
N LEU A 102 0.37 6.28 3.93
CA LEU A 102 -0.93 6.34 4.60
C LEU A 102 -2.06 6.04 3.62
N GLY A 103 -2.05 6.66 2.44
CA GLY A 103 -3.06 6.43 1.40
C GLY A 103 -3.07 4.98 0.93
N GLY A 104 -1.89 4.43 0.58
CA GLY A 104 -1.76 3.04 0.13
C GLY A 104 -2.22 2.03 1.17
N PHE A 105 -1.97 2.29 2.46
CA PHE A 105 -2.49 1.47 3.56
C PHE A 105 -4.02 1.41 3.58
N TRP A 106 -4.69 2.57 3.56
CA TRP A 106 -6.15 2.62 3.62
C TRP A 106 -6.81 2.03 2.38
N ILE A 107 -6.25 2.28 1.19
CA ILE A 107 -6.76 1.73 -0.06
C ILE A 107 -6.61 0.20 -0.06
N THR A 108 -5.44 -0.32 0.35
CA THR A 108 -5.22 -1.78 0.44
C THR A 108 -6.16 -2.43 1.44
N LEU A 109 -6.39 -1.81 2.60
CA LEU A 109 -7.34 -2.29 3.60
C LEU A 109 -8.77 -2.31 3.06
N ALA A 110 -9.21 -1.23 2.40
CA ALA A 110 -10.53 -1.16 1.79
C ALA A 110 -10.73 -2.22 0.70
N LEU A 111 -9.72 -2.46 -0.14
CA LEU A 111 -9.75 -3.50 -1.17
C LEU A 111 -9.81 -4.90 -0.56
N PHE A 112 -9.04 -5.17 0.49
CA PHE A 112 -9.12 -6.44 1.20
C PHE A 112 -10.53 -6.69 1.78
N LEU A 113 -11.12 -5.68 2.44
CA LEU A 113 -12.49 -5.78 2.95
C LEU A 113 -13.50 -6.00 1.82
N ALA A 114 -13.33 -5.34 0.68
CA ALA A 114 -14.18 -5.55 -0.49
C ALA A 114 -14.08 -6.99 -1.02
N VAL A 115 -12.88 -7.58 -1.07
CA VAL A 115 -12.67 -8.98 -1.48
C VAL A 115 -13.33 -9.96 -0.51
N CYS A 116 -13.33 -9.68 0.79
CA CYS A 116 -13.98 -10.54 1.80
C CYS A 116 -15.51 -10.64 1.60
N VAL A 117 -16.15 -9.60 1.08
CA VAL A 117 -17.60 -9.54 0.85
C VAL A 117 -17.96 -9.88 -0.61
N SER A 118 -16.96 -9.95 -1.48
CA SER A 118 -17.13 -10.16 -2.92
C SER A 118 -17.18 -11.64 -3.29
N PRO A 119 -17.91 -12.03 -4.36
CA PRO A 119 -17.84 -13.38 -4.92
C PRO A 119 -16.45 -13.76 -5.47
N VAL A 120 -15.52 -12.81 -5.54
CA VAL A 120 -14.12 -13.01 -6.01
C VAL A 120 -13.20 -13.43 -4.85
N CYS A 121 -13.72 -14.13 -3.85
CA CYS A 121 -13.01 -14.54 -2.64
C CYS A 121 -11.81 -15.48 -2.92
N PHE A 122 -11.71 -16.09 -4.10
CA PHE A 122 -10.53 -16.87 -4.50
C PHE A 122 -9.24 -16.03 -4.60
N LEU A 123 -9.35 -14.70 -4.77
CA LEU A 123 -8.20 -13.79 -4.74
C LEU A 123 -7.78 -13.38 -3.32
N PHE A 124 -8.52 -13.80 -2.31
CA PHE A 124 -8.23 -13.54 -0.90
C PHE A 124 -6.75 -13.74 -0.50
N PRO A 125 -6.06 -14.86 -0.82
CA PRO A 125 -4.67 -15.04 -0.40
C PRO A 125 -3.72 -13.99 -0.98
N VAL A 126 -3.98 -13.49 -2.19
CA VAL A 126 -3.15 -12.46 -2.84
C VAL A 126 -3.33 -11.12 -2.12
N TYR A 127 -4.59 -10.71 -1.87
CA TYR A 127 -4.89 -9.47 -1.15
C TYR A 127 -4.49 -9.54 0.33
N LEU A 128 -4.54 -10.72 0.94
CA LEU A 128 -4.05 -10.93 2.30
C LEU A 128 -2.54 -10.72 2.38
N MET A 129 -1.77 -11.29 1.45
CA MET A 129 -0.31 -11.09 1.40
C MET A 129 0.04 -9.61 1.17
N LEU A 130 -0.67 -8.94 0.25
CA LEU A 130 -0.50 -7.50 0.00
C LEU A 130 -0.80 -6.67 1.26
N LEU A 131 -1.86 -7.01 1.98
CA LEU A 131 -2.25 -6.34 3.23
C LEU A 131 -1.20 -6.56 4.34
N LEU A 132 -0.71 -7.78 4.52
CA LEU A 132 0.30 -8.09 5.53
C LEU A 132 1.60 -7.31 5.28
N GLN A 133 2.09 -7.32 4.04
CA GLN A 133 3.26 -6.51 3.64
C GLN A 133 3.03 -5.02 3.90
N THR A 134 1.83 -4.54 3.58
CA THR A 134 1.42 -3.14 3.78
C THR A 134 1.34 -2.78 5.27
N ILE A 135 0.87 -3.68 6.14
CA ILE A 135 0.79 -3.47 7.59
C ILE A 135 2.19 -3.32 8.19
N ASP A 136 3.10 -4.24 7.85
CA ASP A 136 4.47 -4.23 8.40
C ASP A 136 5.24 -2.98 7.96
N PHE A 137 5.07 -2.59 6.70
CA PHE A 137 5.62 -1.36 6.16
C PHE A 137 5.01 -0.11 6.82
N HIS A 138 3.68 -0.05 6.96
CA HIS A 138 2.99 1.08 7.60
C HIS A 138 3.40 1.24 9.06
N ARG A 139 3.54 0.14 9.82
CA ARG A 139 4.01 0.17 11.21
C ARG A 139 5.40 0.78 11.32
N SER A 140 6.32 0.34 10.47
CA SER A 140 7.69 0.84 10.47
C SER A 140 7.77 2.31 10.05
N ALA A 141 7.05 2.69 8.99
CA ALA A 141 6.97 4.08 8.54
C ALA A 141 6.34 5.00 9.61
N ARG A 142 5.29 4.53 10.31
CA ARG A 142 4.62 5.29 11.37
C ARG A 142 5.52 5.49 12.59
N PHE A 143 6.31 4.48 12.94
CA PHE A 143 7.30 4.58 14.02
C PHE A 143 8.33 5.67 13.70
N LEU A 144 8.95 5.61 12.52
CA LEU A 144 9.92 6.61 12.06
C LEU A 144 9.32 8.02 12.02
N HIS A 145 8.08 8.16 11.50
CA HIS A 145 7.43 9.46 11.46
C HIS A 145 7.15 10.04 12.86
N ARG A 146 6.73 9.20 13.82
CA ARG A 146 6.49 9.61 15.22
C ARG A 146 7.77 10.03 15.94
N GLN A 147 8.90 9.42 15.61
CA GLN A 147 10.22 9.81 16.12
C GLN A 147 10.76 11.10 15.49
N GLY A 148 9.98 11.75 14.61
CA GLY A 148 10.34 13.02 13.97
C GLY A 148 11.18 12.88 12.70
N PHE A 149 11.42 11.64 12.22
CA PHE A 149 12.12 11.47 10.95
C PHE A 149 11.25 11.92 9.78
N HIS A 150 11.77 12.84 8.98
CA HIS A 150 11.23 13.12 7.66
C HIS A 150 11.62 11.98 6.73
N LEU A 151 10.63 11.17 6.34
CA LEU A 151 10.85 10.03 5.43
C LEU A 151 11.57 10.46 4.13
N ARG A 152 11.34 11.71 3.69
CA ARG A 152 11.96 12.32 2.51
C ARG A 152 13.48 12.47 2.61
N ASP A 153 13.99 12.64 3.82
CA ASP A 153 15.41 12.92 4.10
C ASP A 153 16.17 11.64 4.49
N LEU A 154 15.49 10.49 4.49
CA LEU A 154 16.13 9.21 4.75
C LEU A 154 17.09 8.85 3.60
N PRO A 155 18.37 8.54 3.89
CA PRO A 155 19.32 8.18 2.85
C PRO A 155 18.81 6.92 2.14
N VAL A 156 18.71 7.03 0.81
CA VAL A 156 18.45 5.91 -0.08
C VAL A 156 19.66 4.98 0.03
N SER A 157 19.42 3.70 0.35
CA SER A 157 20.50 2.72 0.43
C SER A 157 21.24 2.64 -0.90
N ALA A 158 22.58 2.75 -0.86
CA ALA A 158 23.47 2.71 -2.02
C ALA A 158 23.43 1.38 -2.82
N SER A 159 22.55 0.43 -2.47
CA SER A 159 22.31 -0.81 -3.22
C SER A 159 21.28 -0.66 -4.34
N GLU A 160 20.73 0.54 -4.56
CA GLU A 160 19.81 0.86 -5.68
C GLU A 160 20.42 1.87 -6.68
N ALA A 161 21.74 2.10 -6.65
CA ALA A 161 22.48 2.88 -7.65
C ALA A 161 23.18 1.97 -8.67
#